data_AF-A0A5D0MPI3-F1
#
_entry.id   AF-A0A5D0MPI3-F1
#
_cell.length_a   1.000
_cell.length_b   1.000
_cell.length_c   1.000
_cell.angle_alpha   90.00
_cell.angle_beta   90.00
_cell.angle_gamma   90.00
#
_symmetry.space_group_name_H-M   'P 1'
#
loop_
_entity.id
_entity.type
_entity.pdbx_description
1 polymer ?
#
loop_
_entity_poly.entity_id
_entity_poly.type
_entity_poly.pdbx_seq_one_letter_code
_entity_poly.pdbx_strand_id
1 'polypeptide(L)'
;MRKFLFSSIAVFAMMFGILSVSSAADTMVAEKVDSPPVVDGQTDNVWLGVEPLIVRTVVADYDAGDNHYKDKWWDAYEGQEKTVQLRSIYTDDKIYFLFQWNDESDSRDRQSWYYNKKESKWMQKPKYVPDANGMPPAYEDKLTMFWNISIKDFESNGCSTLCHGVRMRTNNDGETADIWHWKRDRGGPVGIIDDKWLNNDENGRHGDSGKSSYSNNVQEIKNEGKTVKAPKYWIPGREDYHWILKSEIENGTAKKIVKVDKYGNLEDEAGNTLSTGDFYFGSPRVIPSITVRMGEGSRADIREAHNFEDGMWTLEIVRDRNTGDEEHDVQFTETGKPYLFSLAIMDNEAIAHSTPGGLLGKAYKLILK
;
A
#
# COMPACT_ATOMS: atom_id res chain seq x y z
N MET A 1 28.77 -44.95 -28.75
CA MET A 1 29.06 -44.06 -27.60
C MET A 1 27.99 -42.97 -27.53
N ARG A 2 26.92 -43.18 -26.76
CA ARG A 2 25.93 -42.15 -26.41
C ARG A 2 26.17 -41.79 -24.95
N LYS A 3 26.58 -40.55 -24.66
CA LYS A 3 26.68 -40.03 -23.30
C LYS A 3 25.32 -39.43 -22.93
N PHE A 4 24.67 -40.04 -21.93
CA PHE A 4 23.52 -39.44 -21.25
C PHE A 4 24.05 -38.31 -20.34
N LEU A 5 23.58 -37.08 -20.54
CA LEU A 5 23.67 -36.04 -19.52
C LEU A 5 22.52 -36.27 -18.53
N PHE A 6 22.87 -36.55 -17.28
CA PHE A 6 21.94 -36.44 -16.16
C PHE A 6 21.79 -34.95 -15.82
N SER A 7 20.57 -34.44 -15.94
CA SER A 7 20.19 -33.13 -15.39
C SER A 7 19.88 -33.32 -13.91
N SER A 8 20.70 -32.73 -13.05
CA SER A 8 20.48 -32.67 -11.61
C SER A 8 19.33 -31.71 -11.32
N ILE A 9 18.16 -32.22 -10.96
CA ILE A 9 17.08 -31.41 -10.38
C ILE A 9 17.47 -31.17 -8.92
N ALA A 10 17.84 -29.93 -8.59
CA ALA A 10 17.94 -29.50 -7.21
C ALA A 10 16.52 -29.33 -6.65
N VAL A 11 16.06 -30.30 -5.87
CA VAL A 11 14.83 -30.18 -5.09
C VAL A 11 15.19 -29.35 -3.85
N PHE A 12 14.78 -28.08 -3.83
CA PHE A 12 14.75 -27.31 -2.59
C PHE A 12 13.62 -27.87 -1.73
N ALA A 13 13.96 -28.72 -0.76
CA ALA A 13 13.02 -29.17 0.24
C ALA A 13 12.70 -28.00 1.17
N MET A 14 11.53 -27.37 0.98
CA MET A 14 10.96 -26.41 1.91
C MET A 14 10.63 -27.16 3.21
N MET A 15 11.53 -27.09 4.20
CA MET A 15 11.23 -27.57 5.55
C MET A 15 10.22 -26.61 6.17
N PHE A 16 8.92 -26.88 5.99
CA PHE A 16 7.92 -26.43 6.94
C PHE A 16 8.09 -27.29 8.19
N GLY A 17 8.93 -26.80 9.12
CA GLY A 17 8.96 -27.31 10.47
C GLY A 17 7.55 -27.25 11.05
N ILE A 18 7.15 -28.34 11.72
CA ILE A 18 5.94 -28.35 12.55
C ILE A 18 6.17 -27.28 13.62
N LEU A 19 5.58 -26.11 13.43
CA LEU A 19 5.55 -25.04 14.42
C LEU A 19 4.77 -25.58 15.62
N SER A 20 5.48 -25.85 16.71
CA SER A 20 4.87 -25.93 18.03
C SER A 20 4.09 -24.65 18.24
N VAL A 21 2.79 -24.76 18.51
CA VAL A 21 1.93 -23.62 18.86
C VAL A 21 2.37 -23.10 20.23
N SER A 22 3.41 -22.27 20.27
CA SER A 22 3.57 -21.35 21.39
C SER A 22 2.45 -20.32 21.26
N SER A 23 1.88 -19.87 22.38
CA SER A 23 1.07 -18.64 22.35
C SER A 23 1.89 -17.59 21.63
N ALA A 24 1.38 -17.03 20.53
CA ALA A 24 2.08 -15.96 19.82
C ALA A 24 2.36 -14.87 20.86
N ALA A 25 3.64 -14.56 21.07
CA ALA A 25 4.00 -13.43 21.92
C ALA A 25 3.35 -12.19 21.30
N ASP A 26 2.69 -11.35 22.10
CA ASP A 26 2.14 -10.07 21.62
C ASP A 26 3.24 -8.99 21.55
N THR A 27 4.49 -9.42 21.41
CA THR A 27 5.68 -8.59 21.54
C THR A 27 6.68 -8.95 20.46
N MET A 28 7.00 -7.96 19.62
CA MET A 28 8.15 -7.94 18.74
C MET A 28 9.35 -7.36 19.50
N VAL A 29 10.48 -8.05 19.47
CA VAL A 29 11.73 -7.55 20.06
C VAL A 29 12.61 -7.05 18.93
N ALA A 30 13.04 -5.78 19.00
CA ALA A 30 14.07 -5.25 18.12
C ALA A 30 15.44 -5.42 18.78
N GLU A 31 16.28 -6.23 18.16
CA GLU A 31 17.67 -6.43 18.61
C GLU A 31 18.57 -5.33 18.05
N LYS A 32 19.52 -4.86 18.87
CA LYS A 32 20.54 -3.91 18.42
C LYS A 32 21.57 -4.59 17.53
N VAL A 33 21.91 -3.97 16.41
CA VAL A 33 22.96 -4.44 15.49
C VAL A 33 23.95 -3.34 15.15
N ASP A 34 25.20 -3.71 14.93
CA ASP A 34 26.25 -2.80 14.44
C ASP A 34 26.28 -2.71 12.92
N SER A 35 25.74 -3.73 12.23
CA SER A 35 25.68 -3.81 10.77
C SER A 35 24.22 -4.02 10.34
N PRO A 36 23.53 -2.95 9.90
CA PRO A 36 22.14 -3.04 9.45
C PRO A 36 22.02 -3.77 8.10
N PRO A 37 20.80 -4.20 7.71
CA PRO A 37 20.50 -4.77 6.41
C PRO A 37 20.64 -3.72 5.31
N VAL A 38 20.75 -4.18 4.07
CA VAL A 38 20.57 -3.32 2.91
C VAL A 38 19.08 -3.32 2.59
N VAL A 39 18.44 -2.15 2.65
CA VAL A 39 17.02 -2.04 2.31
C VAL A 39 16.86 -2.13 0.79
N ASP A 40 16.69 -3.35 0.29
CA ASP A 40 16.56 -3.67 -1.13
C ASP A 40 15.40 -4.64 -1.45
N GLY A 41 14.62 -5.03 -0.44
CA GLY A 41 13.48 -5.93 -0.59
C GLY A 41 13.87 -7.41 -0.60
N GLN A 42 15.11 -7.74 -0.23
CA GLN A 42 15.58 -9.10 -0.04
C GLN A 42 15.80 -9.41 1.44
N THR A 43 15.68 -10.68 1.83
CA THR A 43 15.95 -11.07 3.21
C THR A 43 17.46 -11.26 3.44
N ASP A 44 18.09 -10.25 4.02
CA ASP A 44 19.47 -10.34 4.52
C ASP A 44 19.67 -11.37 5.64
N ASN A 45 20.90 -11.87 5.77
CA ASN A 45 21.29 -12.82 6.84
C ASN A 45 21.10 -12.28 8.25
N VAL A 46 21.14 -10.96 8.45
CA VAL A 46 20.94 -10.33 9.77
C VAL A 46 19.56 -10.68 10.36
N TRP A 47 18.56 -10.88 9.49
CA TRP A 47 17.20 -11.24 9.89
C TRP A 47 17.06 -12.68 10.40
N LEU A 48 17.99 -13.59 10.06
CA LEU A 48 17.92 -15.01 10.47
C LEU A 48 18.08 -15.20 11.98
N GLY A 49 18.76 -14.27 12.65
CA GLY A 49 18.93 -14.27 14.10
C GLY A 49 17.80 -13.57 14.86
N VAL A 50 16.80 -13.05 14.16
CA VAL A 50 15.72 -12.23 14.74
C VAL A 50 14.43 -13.04 14.71
N GLU A 51 13.91 -13.32 15.91
CA GLU A 51 12.65 -14.06 16.05
C GLU A 51 11.47 -13.24 15.48
N PRO A 52 10.66 -13.81 14.58
CA PRO A 52 9.52 -13.10 14.03
C PRO A 52 8.35 -13.03 15.03
N LEU A 53 7.73 -11.86 15.08
CA LEU A 53 6.35 -11.75 15.52
C LEU A 53 5.42 -12.26 14.41
N ILE A 54 4.57 -13.22 14.73
CA ILE A 54 3.55 -13.72 13.80
C ILE A 54 2.22 -13.00 14.07
N VAL A 55 1.81 -12.16 13.12
CA VAL A 55 0.55 -11.41 13.18
C VAL A 55 -0.47 -12.05 12.24
N ARG A 56 -1.58 -12.54 12.79
CA ARG A 56 -2.72 -13.03 12.01
C ARG A 56 -3.75 -11.92 11.90
N THR A 57 -4.22 -11.65 10.69
CA THR A 57 -5.25 -10.67 10.40
C THR A 57 -6.45 -11.34 9.75
N VAL A 58 -7.63 -10.74 9.93
CA VAL A 58 -8.85 -11.16 9.28
C VAL A 58 -9.65 -9.93 8.85
N VAL A 59 -10.24 -9.98 7.66
CA VAL A 59 -11.26 -8.99 7.27
C VAL A 59 -12.50 -9.29 8.10
N ALA A 60 -12.81 -8.36 8.99
CA ALA A 60 -13.97 -8.42 9.86
C ALA A 60 -15.26 -8.69 9.08
N ASP A 61 -16.21 -9.41 9.69
CA ASP A 61 -17.62 -9.33 9.33
C ASP A 61 -18.11 -7.93 9.74
N TYR A 62 -18.43 -7.08 8.77
CA TYR A 62 -18.69 -5.66 8.99
C TYR A 62 -20.01 -5.24 8.33
N ASP A 63 -21.05 -5.18 9.16
CA ASP A 63 -22.32 -4.55 8.82
C ASP A 63 -22.37 -3.11 9.36
N ALA A 64 -22.14 -2.11 8.51
CA ALA A 64 -22.27 -0.71 8.88
C ALA A 64 -23.75 -0.28 8.97
N GLY A 65 -24.38 -0.59 10.11
CA GLY A 65 -25.74 -0.13 10.45
C GLY A 65 -26.87 -0.97 9.84
N ASP A 66 -28.13 -0.55 10.04
CA ASP A 66 -29.36 -1.33 9.78
C ASP A 66 -29.63 -1.68 8.29
N ASN A 67 -28.68 -1.47 7.37
CA ASN A 67 -28.93 -1.58 5.94
C ASN A 67 -27.76 -2.24 5.19
N HIS A 68 -27.66 -3.57 5.32
CA HIS A 68 -26.72 -4.48 4.62
C HIS A 68 -26.45 -4.18 3.13
N TYR A 69 -27.31 -3.41 2.44
CA TYR A 69 -27.10 -3.04 1.05
C TYR A 69 -25.96 -2.03 0.80
N LYS A 70 -25.42 -1.38 1.83
CA LYS A 70 -24.43 -0.29 1.68
C LYS A 70 -22.96 -0.73 1.72
N ASP A 71 -22.67 -1.96 2.13
CA ASP A 71 -21.30 -2.41 2.39
C ASP A 71 -20.77 -3.44 1.40
N LYS A 72 -21.43 -3.62 0.25
CA LYS A 72 -21.01 -4.53 -0.85
C LYS A 72 -19.54 -4.44 -1.30
N TRP A 73 -18.86 -3.35 -0.97
CA TRP A 73 -17.44 -3.13 -1.20
C TRP A 73 -16.52 -3.83 -0.17
N TRP A 74 -17.11 -4.39 0.88
CA TRP A 74 -16.49 -5.11 1.99
C TRP A 74 -16.91 -6.58 1.99
N ASP A 75 -18.19 -6.90 1.75
CA ASP A 75 -18.76 -8.26 1.79
C ASP A 75 -17.93 -9.31 1.03
N ALA A 76 -17.37 -8.93 -0.12
CA ALA A 76 -16.59 -9.82 -0.96
C ALA A 76 -15.25 -10.28 -0.32
N TYR A 77 -14.81 -9.59 0.72
CA TYR A 77 -13.54 -9.78 1.40
C TYR A 77 -13.69 -10.38 2.80
N GLU A 78 -14.91 -10.45 3.36
CA GLU A 78 -15.14 -10.91 4.73
C GLU A 78 -14.55 -12.30 4.98
N GLY A 79 -13.89 -12.45 6.13
CA GLY A 79 -13.22 -13.68 6.51
C GLY A 79 -11.93 -13.98 5.74
N GLN A 80 -11.50 -13.14 4.78
CA GLN A 80 -10.16 -13.27 4.22
C GLN A 80 -9.10 -13.03 5.30
N GLU A 81 -8.12 -13.91 5.36
CA GLU A 81 -7.06 -13.88 6.37
C GLU A 81 -5.70 -13.64 5.72
N LYS A 82 -4.82 -12.93 6.43
CA LYS A 82 -3.40 -12.88 6.12
C LYS A 82 -2.59 -13.26 7.36
N THR A 83 -1.41 -13.84 7.14
CA THR A 83 -0.41 -14.07 8.19
C THR A 83 0.84 -13.30 7.80
N VAL A 84 1.21 -12.32 8.63
CA VAL A 84 2.38 -11.47 8.43
C VAL A 84 3.45 -11.86 9.43
N GLN A 85 4.66 -12.15 8.94
CA GLN A 85 5.86 -12.25 9.78
C GLN A 85 6.50 -10.88 9.87
N LEU A 86 6.63 -10.37 11.08
CA LEU A 86 7.27 -9.10 11.39
C LEU A 86 8.57 -9.34 12.14
N ARG A 87 9.66 -8.73 11.69
CA ARG A 87 10.93 -8.62 12.42
C ARG A 87 11.32 -7.16 12.52
N SER A 88 12.07 -6.83 13.55
CA SER A 88 12.68 -5.50 13.69
C SER A 88 14.07 -5.61 14.27
N ILE A 89 14.94 -4.70 13.86
CA ILE A 89 16.27 -4.47 14.44
C ILE A 89 16.51 -2.97 14.49
N TYR A 90 17.50 -2.54 15.27
CA TYR A 90 17.86 -1.14 15.32
C TYR A 90 19.36 -0.93 15.46
N THR A 91 19.79 0.27 15.08
CA THR A 91 21.16 0.80 15.24
C THR A 91 21.08 1.99 16.19
N ASP A 92 22.18 2.71 16.40
CA ASP A 92 22.15 3.89 17.26
C ASP A 92 21.15 4.96 16.78
N ASP A 93 21.01 5.15 15.47
CA ASP A 93 20.22 6.23 14.86
C ASP A 93 19.00 5.75 14.06
N LYS A 94 18.97 4.49 13.60
CA LYS A 94 17.89 3.97 12.73
C LYS A 94 17.19 2.74 13.29
N ILE A 95 15.92 2.59 12.93
CA ILE A 95 15.13 1.38 13.16
C ILE A 95 14.71 0.78 11.82
N TYR A 96 14.73 -0.55 11.76
CA TYR A 96 14.45 -1.34 10.57
C TYR A 96 13.34 -2.32 10.86
N PHE A 97 12.52 -2.59 9.86
CA PHE A 97 11.46 -3.58 9.91
C PHE A 97 11.46 -4.43 8.65
N LEU A 98 11.18 -5.72 8.82
CA LEU A 98 10.94 -6.67 7.74
C LEU A 98 9.55 -7.25 7.89
N PHE A 99 8.75 -7.14 6.83
CA PHE A 99 7.41 -7.70 6.71
C PHE A 99 7.40 -8.76 5.63
N GLN A 100 6.84 -9.92 5.93
CA GLN A 100 6.64 -10.98 4.95
C GLN A 100 5.24 -11.58 5.06
N TRP A 101 4.49 -11.61 3.98
CA TRP A 101 3.18 -12.24 3.91
C TRP A 101 2.90 -12.83 2.53
N ASN A 102 2.04 -13.83 2.48
CA ASN A 102 1.64 -14.43 1.21
C ASN A 102 0.58 -13.58 0.52
N ASP A 103 0.67 -13.50 -0.80
CA ASP A 103 -0.31 -12.87 -1.66
C ASP A 103 -0.50 -13.65 -2.96
N GLU A 104 -1.68 -13.52 -3.56
CA GLU A 104 -1.98 -14.17 -4.83
C GLU A 104 -1.32 -13.43 -6.01
N SER A 105 -1.12 -12.12 -5.87
CA SER A 105 -0.55 -11.29 -6.94
C SER A 105 0.16 -10.03 -6.43
N ASP A 106 1.09 -9.51 -7.24
CA ASP A 106 1.56 -8.11 -7.16
C ASP A 106 0.47 -7.22 -7.76
N SER A 107 -0.46 -6.74 -6.92
CA SER A 107 -1.59 -5.93 -7.38
C SER A 107 -1.13 -4.50 -7.64
N ARG A 108 -0.91 -4.19 -8.92
CA ARG A 108 -0.40 -2.90 -9.40
C ARG A 108 -1.41 -2.08 -10.20
N ASP A 109 -2.60 -2.60 -10.49
CA ASP A 109 -3.57 -1.82 -11.27
C ASP A 109 -4.45 -0.99 -10.35
N ARG A 110 -4.20 0.31 -10.31
CA ARG A 110 -5.04 1.26 -9.58
C ARG A 110 -5.87 2.10 -10.53
N GLN A 111 -7.18 1.85 -10.58
CA GLN A 111 -8.17 2.69 -11.25
C GLN A 111 -7.76 3.17 -12.67
N SER A 112 -7.03 2.33 -13.43
CA SER A 112 -6.51 2.70 -14.74
C SER A 112 -7.61 3.16 -15.70
N TRP A 113 -7.23 3.98 -16.66
CA TRP A 113 -8.15 4.50 -17.65
C TRP A 113 -8.46 3.47 -18.73
N TYR A 114 -9.73 3.40 -19.10
CA TYR A 114 -10.25 2.64 -20.21
C TYR A 114 -11.30 3.45 -20.98
N TYR A 115 -11.54 3.12 -22.24
CA TYR A 115 -12.62 3.68 -23.01
C TYR A 115 -13.87 2.80 -22.92
N ASN A 116 -14.95 3.37 -22.39
CA ASN A 116 -16.24 2.73 -22.32
C ASN A 116 -17.02 2.97 -23.62
N LYS A 117 -17.12 1.95 -24.46
CA LYS A 117 -17.84 2.02 -25.75
C LYS A 117 -19.36 2.16 -25.59
N LYS A 118 -19.96 1.66 -24.50
CA LYS A 118 -21.40 1.74 -24.26
C LYS A 118 -21.82 3.19 -23.93
N GLU A 119 -20.99 3.89 -23.16
CA GLU A 119 -21.20 5.27 -22.73
C GLU A 119 -20.45 6.30 -23.59
N SER A 120 -19.67 5.85 -24.57
CA SER A 120 -18.82 6.66 -25.46
C SER A 120 -17.92 7.65 -24.71
N LYS A 121 -17.30 7.23 -23.60
CA LYS A 121 -16.46 8.10 -22.76
C LYS A 121 -15.29 7.36 -22.12
N TRP A 122 -14.24 8.11 -21.80
CA TRP A 122 -13.13 7.63 -20.97
C TRP A 122 -13.56 7.53 -19.51
N MET A 123 -13.24 6.40 -18.88
CA MET A 123 -13.56 6.09 -17.50
C MET A 123 -12.33 5.51 -16.81
N GLN A 124 -12.30 5.64 -15.48
CA GLN A 124 -11.34 4.94 -14.65
C GLN A 124 -11.96 3.62 -14.21
N LYS A 125 -11.18 2.55 -14.09
CA LYS A 125 -11.65 1.32 -13.44
C LYS A 125 -12.23 1.68 -12.06
N PRO A 126 -13.34 1.04 -11.66
CA PRO A 126 -14.01 1.39 -10.43
C PRO A 126 -13.13 1.08 -9.22
N LYS A 127 -13.44 1.75 -8.11
CA LYS A 127 -12.63 1.70 -6.89
C LYS A 127 -13.06 0.61 -5.90
N TYR A 128 -14.36 0.31 -5.85
CA TYR A 128 -14.96 -0.41 -4.72
C TYR A 128 -15.75 -1.64 -5.16
N VAL A 129 -16.65 -1.46 -6.13
CA VAL A 129 -17.52 -2.51 -6.66
C VAL A 129 -17.48 -2.45 -8.18
N PRO A 130 -17.88 -3.53 -8.88
CA PRO A 130 -17.99 -3.47 -10.32
C PRO A 130 -18.89 -2.32 -10.79
N ASP A 131 -18.52 -1.68 -11.91
CA ASP A 131 -19.36 -0.63 -12.48
C ASP A 131 -20.59 -1.20 -13.19
N ALA A 132 -21.52 -0.33 -13.62
CA ALA A 132 -22.76 -0.74 -14.30
C ALA A 132 -22.53 -1.52 -15.62
N ASN A 133 -21.30 -1.55 -16.12
CA ASN A 133 -20.92 -2.25 -17.34
C ASN A 133 -20.20 -3.58 -17.06
N GLY A 134 -19.98 -3.92 -15.80
CA GLY A 134 -19.31 -5.15 -15.36
C GLY A 134 -17.79 -5.06 -15.24
N MET A 135 -17.20 -3.85 -15.30
CA MET A 135 -15.77 -3.68 -15.03
C MET A 135 -15.49 -3.95 -13.54
N PRO A 136 -14.62 -4.90 -13.16
CA PRO A 136 -14.28 -5.14 -11.76
C PRO A 136 -13.46 -3.99 -11.16
N PRO A 137 -13.47 -3.82 -9.83
CA PRO A 137 -12.57 -2.87 -9.18
C PRO A 137 -11.11 -3.24 -9.42
N ALA A 138 -10.24 -2.23 -9.38
CA ALA A 138 -8.79 -2.41 -9.48
C ALA A 138 -8.09 -1.45 -8.53
N TYR A 139 -7.33 -1.99 -7.58
CA TYR A 139 -6.56 -1.22 -6.64
C TYR A 139 -5.16 -1.83 -6.40
N GLU A 140 -4.34 -1.08 -5.68
CA GLU A 140 -2.98 -1.53 -5.33
C GLU A 140 -2.96 -2.24 -3.97
N ASP A 141 -1.98 -3.13 -3.78
CA ASP A 141 -1.69 -3.70 -2.45
C ASP A 141 -1.16 -2.62 -1.49
N LYS A 142 -1.57 -2.71 -0.22
CA LYS A 142 -1.12 -1.79 0.82
C LYS A 142 -0.94 -2.49 2.16
N LEU A 143 -0.11 -1.87 2.98
CA LEU A 143 0.09 -2.21 4.38
C LEU A 143 0.03 -0.90 5.15
N THR A 144 -0.69 -0.89 6.26
CA THR A 144 -0.65 0.23 7.20
C THR A 144 -0.16 -0.27 8.54
N MET A 145 0.84 0.40 9.11
CA MET A 145 1.23 0.24 10.51
C MET A 145 0.76 1.47 11.29
N PHE A 146 0.04 1.24 12.39
CA PHE A 146 -0.42 2.26 13.31
C PHE A 146 0.41 2.20 14.57
N TRP A 147 0.98 3.33 14.96
CA TRP A 147 1.72 3.50 16.19
C TRP A 147 0.93 4.38 17.15
N ASN A 148 0.77 3.91 18.38
CA ASN A 148 0.09 4.69 19.40
C ASN A 148 1.03 5.75 19.97
N ILE A 149 0.60 7.02 19.96
CA ILE A 149 1.26 8.10 20.71
C ILE A 149 0.53 8.31 22.03
N SER A 150 -0.79 8.51 21.99
CA SER A 150 -1.56 8.89 23.20
C SER A 150 -3.01 8.37 23.26
N ILE A 151 -3.41 7.44 22.38
CA ILE A 151 -4.79 6.94 22.30
C ILE A 151 -5.14 6.08 23.52
N LYS A 152 -6.22 6.46 24.19
CA LYS A 152 -6.77 5.69 25.30
C LYS A 152 -7.25 4.32 24.83
N ASP A 153 -7.02 3.30 25.65
CA ASP A 153 -7.47 1.91 25.44
C ASP A 153 -6.89 1.23 24.17
N PHE A 154 -5.89 1.84 23.51
CA PHE A 154 -5.23 1.23 22.35
C PHE A 154 -4.53 -0.08 22.71
N GLU A 155 -3.93 -0.21 23.90
CA GLU A 155 -3.27 -1.46 24.31
C GLU A 155 -4.23 -2.67 24.30
N SER A 156 -5.49 -2.45 24.65
CA SER A 156 -6.50 -3.52 24.73
C SER A 156 -7.16 -3.82 23.38
N ASN A 157 -7.23 -2.84 22.49
CA ASN A 157 -8.13 -2.86 21.33
C ASN A 157 -7.40 -2.62 19.99
N GLY A 158 -6.14 -2.18 20.01
CA GLY A 158 -5.41 -1.78 18.80
C GLY A 158 -6.14 -0.71 18.00
N CYS A 159 -6.13 -0.86 16.68
CA CYS A 159 -6.71 0.13 15.76
C CYS A 159 -8.25 0.16 15.75
N SER A 160 -8.96 -0.75 16.44
CA SER A 160 -10.43 -0.72 16.48
C SER A 160 -10.96 0.52 17.21
N THR A 161 -10.19 1.09 18.14
CA THR A 161 -10.53 2.34 18.84
C THR A 161 -10.63 3.55 17.90
N LEU A 162 -10.02 3.45 16.71
CA LEU A 162 -9.94 4.53 15.73
C LEU A 162 -11.07 4.48 14.70
N CYS A 163 -11.90 3.42 14.71
CA CYS A 163 -12.91 3.18 13.69
C CYS A 163 -14.21 3.95 13.99
N HIS A 164 -14.62 4.81 13.06
CA HIS A 164 -15.89 5.55 13.11
C HIS A 164 -16.68 5.35 11.82
N GLY A 165 -16.99 4.09 11.51
CA GLY A 165 -17.64 3.70 10.26
C GLY A 165 -16.66 3.76 9.09
N VAL A 166 -16.94 4.62 8.10
CA VAL A 166 -16.08 4.79 6.91
C VAL A 166 -14.92 5.78 7.10
N ARG A 167 -14.73 6.30 8.31
CA ARG A 167 -13.65 7.25 8.66
C ARG A 167 -12.87 6.74 9.86
N MET A 168 -11.60 7.13 9.94
CA MET A 168 -10.76 6.88 11.11
C MET A 168 -10.37 8.20 11.77
N ARG A 169 -10.50 8.27 13.08
CA ARG A 169 -10.09 9.40 13.94
C ARG A 169 -9.94 8.93 15.38
N THR A 170 -9.24 9.68 16.23
CA THR A 170 -9.19 9.39 17.68
C THR A 170 -10.50 9.84 18.36
N ASN A 171 -10.75 9.35 19.57
CA ASN A 171 -11.99 9.61 20.29
C ASN A 171 -11.96 10.91 21.08
N ASN A 172 -10.79 11.28 21.61
CA ASN A 172 -10.63 12.39 22.53
C ASN A 172 -9.66 13.46 21.98
N ASP A 173 -9.88 14.72 22.39
CA ASP A 173 -8.96 15.83 22.11
C ASP A 173 -7.55 15.50 22.65
N GLY A 174 -6.52 15.78 21.85
CA GLY A 174 -5.11 15.55 22.20
C GLY A 174 -4.64 14.10 22.02
N GLU A 175 -5.51 13.17 21.65
CA GLU A 175 -5.09 11.83 21.24
C GLU A 175 -4.54 11.84 19.82
N THR A 176 -3.35 11.27 19.62
CA THR A 176 -2.70 11.12 18.32
C THR A 176 -2.18 9.70 18.07
N ALA A 177 -2.08 9.35 16.79
CA ALA A 177 -1.36 8.19 16.29
C ALA A 177 -0.47 8.57 15.11
N ASP A 178 0.66 7.88 15.02
CA ASP A 178 1.56 7.84 13.88
C ASP A 178 1.13 6.69 12.94
N ILE A 179 1.16 6.90 11.63
CA ILE A 179 0.62 6.03 10.59
C ILE A 179 1.60 5.90 9.42
N TRP A 180 2.21 4.72 9.32
CA TRP A 180 3.05 4.37 8.19
C TRP A 180 2.22 3.61 7.16
N HIS A 181 1.94 4.24 6.01
CA HIS A 181 1.02 3.69 5.02
C HIS A 181 1.74 3.37 3.71
N TRP A 182 2.30 2.16 3.64
CA TRP A 182 2.89 1.60 2.43
C TRP A 182 1.83 1.39 1.35
N LYS A 183 2.17 1.79 0.13
CA LYS A 183 1.28 1.75 -1.03
C LYS A 183 2.08 1.36 -2.25
N ARG A 184 1.78 0.19 -2.81
CA ARG A 184 2.58 -0.46 -3.84
C ARG A 184 2.91 0.41 -5.05
N ASP A 185 1.97 1.22 -5.54
CA ASP A 185 2.17 2.07 -6.73
C ASP A 185 2.36 3.54 -6.37
N ARG A 186 1.88 3.97 -5.20
CA ARG A 186 1.93 5.38 -4.81
C ARG A 186 3.19 5.78 -4.05
N GLY A 187 3.83 4.87 -3.33
CA GLY A 187 5.12 5.09 -2.64
C GLY A 187 6.23 4.20 -3.21
N GLY A 188 5.88 2.95 -3.50
CA GLY A 188 6.75 1.91 -4.06
C GLY A 188 7.76 2.37 -5.11
N PRO A 189 7.31 3.00 -6.21
CA PRO A 189 8.20 3.33 -7.33
C PRO A 189 9.30 4.36 -7.02
N VAL A 190 9.25 4.99 -5.85
CA VAL A 190 10.24 5.97 -5.39
C VAL A 190 10.83 5.62 -4.01
N GLY A 191 10.56 4.42 -3.50
CA GLY A 191 11.18 3.89 -2.28
C GLY A 191 10.81 4.65 -1.02
N ILE A 192 9.55 5.07 -0.89
CA ILE A 192 9.07 5.74 0.32
C ILE A 192 7.74 5.16 0.82
N ILE A 193 7.53 5.31 2.12
CA ILE A 193 6.23 5.17 2.75
C ILE A 193 5.64 6.56 2.98
N ASP A 194 4.32 6.66 2.79
CA ASP A 194 3.58 7.91 3.01
C ASP A 194 3.32 8.04 4.50
N ASP A 195 4.15 8.86 5.16
CA ASP A 195 4.09 9.11 6.60
C ASP A 195 2.95 10.07 6.95
N LYS A 196 2.26 9.75 8.04
CA LYS A 196 0.96 10.30 8.38
C LYS A 196 0.74 10.27 9.86
N TRP A 197 -0.21 11.08 10.28
CA TRP A 197 -0.74 11.03 11.64
C TRP A 197 -2.26 11.10 11.64
N LEU A 198 -2.85 10.87 12.80
CA LEU A 198 -4.29 10.91 13.00
C LEU A 198 -4.65 11.53 14.35
N ASN A 199 -5.70 12.34 14.37
CA ASN A 199 -6.29 12.96 15.56
C ASN A 199 -7.82 12.84 15.55
N ASN A 200 -8.51 13.60 16.40
CA ASN A 200 -9.95 13.50 16.62
C ASN A 200 -10.79 14.42 15.73
N ASP A 201 -10.17 15.19 14.82
CA ASP A 201 -10.90 16.14 13.98
C ASP A 201 -11.82 15.44 12.95
N GLU A 202 -12.59 16.22 12.19
CA GLU A 202 -13.59 15.69 11.26
C GLU A 202 -12.98 14.82 10.13
N ASN A 203 -11.76 15.16 9.72
CA ASN A 203 -11.01 14.41 8.70
C ASN A 203 -10.24 13.25 9.33
N GLY A 204 -9.78 13.41 10.58
CA GLY A 204 -9.04 12.48 11.40
C GLY A 204 -7.61 12.24 10.90
N ARG A 205 -7.49 11.77 9.65
CA ARG A 205 -6.22 11.40 9.01
C ARG A 205 -5.58 12.58 8.28
N HIS A 206 -4.31 12.79 8.54
CA HIS A 206 -3.50 13.83 7.93
C HIS A 206 -2.28 13.25 7.25
N GLY A 207 -1.62 14.06 6.43
CA GLY A 207 -0.25 13.79 6.03
C GLY A 207 0.67 14.61 6.91
N ASP A 208 1.83 14.05 7.22
CA ASP A 208 2.91 14.77 7.85
C ASP A 208 3.34 15.99 7.02
N SER A 209 4.15 16.84 7.64
CA SER A 209 4.66 18.04 6.98
C SER A 209 5.40 17.69 5.68
N GLY A 210 5.14 18.45 4.62
CA GLY A 210 5.73 18.24 3.29
C GLY A 210 4.73 17.75 2.25
N LYS A 211 5.18 16.93 1.28
CA LYS A 211 4.40 16.60 0.09
C LYS A 211 4.35 15.10 -0.22
N SER A 212 3.13 14.60 -0.45
CA SER A 212 2.81 13.24 -0.96
C SER A 212 3.65 12.83 -2.17
N SER A 213 3.99 11.56 -2.36
CA SER A 213 4.68 11.06 -3.57
C SER A 213 3.84 11.01 -4.84
N TYR A 214 2.52 11.19 -4.79
CA TYR A 214 1.65 10.95 -5.94
C TYR A 214 0.63 12.06 -6.21
N SER A 215 0.11 12.08 -7.43
CA SER A 215 -0.98 12.96 -7.88
C SER A 215 -1.85 12.24 -8.90
N ASN A 216 -3.13 12.60 -9.01
CA ASN A 216 -4.04 11.99 -9.98
C ASN A 216 -3.65 12.37 -11.42
N ASN A 217 -3.53 11.36 -12.29
CA ASN A 217 -3.34 11.53 -13.73
C ASN A 217 -4.69 11.76 -14.42
N VAL A 218 -5.26 12.93 -14.22
CA VAL A 218 -6.59 13.31 -14.71
C VAL A 218 -6.60 14.76 -15.16
N GLN A 219 -7.39 15.05 -16.18
CA GLN A 219 -7.70 16.41 -16.61
C GLN A 219 -9.10 16.48 -17.23
N GLU A 220 -9.53 17.72 -17.46
CA GLU A 220 -10.72 18.06 -18.23
C GLU A 220 -10.31 18.72 -19.55
N ILE A 221 -10.85 18.23 -20.66
CA ILE A 221 -10.60 18.74 -22.02
C ILE A 221 -11.92 19.23 -22.61
N LYS A 222 -11.91 20.42 -23.22
CA LYS A 222 -13.07 20.92 -23.98
C LYS A 222 -13.10 20.28 -25.37
N ASN A 223 -14.21 19.65 -25.72
CA ASN A 223 -14.46 19.04 -27.02
C ASN A 223 -15.88 19.41 -27.50
N GLU A 224 -16.00 20.10 -28.65
CA GLU A 224 -17.28 20.50 -29.25
C GLU A 224 -18.27 21.18 -28.26
N GLY A 225 -17.75 22.04 -27.38
CA GLY A 225 -18.56 22.75 -26.37
C GLY A 225 -18.90 21.93 -25.12
N LYS A 226 -18.46 20.67 -25.02
CA LYS A 226 -18.57 19.82 -23.83
C LYS A 226 -17.24 19.69 -23.11
N THR A 227 -17.28 19.46 -21.81
CA THR A 227 -16.11 19.10 -21.01
C THR A 227 -16.03 17.58 -20.88
N VAL A 228 -14.88 16.99 -21.21
CA VAL A 228 -14.64 15.55 -21.13
C VAL A 228 -13.51 15.29 -20.13
N LYS A 229 -13.74 14.35 -19.21
CA LYS A 229 -12.71 13.87 -18.28
C LYS A 229 -11.82 12.84 -19.00
N ALA A 230 -10.50 12.99 -18.90
CA ALA A 230 -9.53 12.15 -19.62
C ALA A 230 -8.22 12.00 -18.81
N PRO A 231 -7.35 11.02 -19.13
CA PRO A 231 -5.99 10.99 -18.60
C PRO A 231 -5.22 12.27 -18.96
N LYS A 232 -4.33 12.70 -18.08
CA LYS A 232 -3.50 13.89 -18.32
C LYS A 232 -2.27 13.58 -19.17
N TYR A 233 -1.60 12.50 -18.83
CA TYR A 233 -0.39 12.01 -19.48
C TYR A 233 -0.53 10.53 -19.83
N TRP A 234 0.21 10.10 -20.84
CA TRP A 234 0.42 8.70 -21.20
C TRP A 234 1.84 8.50 -21.73
N ILE A 235 2.29 7.27 -21.94
CA ILE A 235 3.61 7.00 -22.52
C ILE A 235 3.40 6.27 -23.84
N PRO A 236 3.73 6.89 -25.00
CA PRO A 236 3.55 6.27 -26.29
C PRO A 236 4.23 4.91 -26.41
N GLY A 237 3.48 3.89 -26.82
CA GLY A 237 3.98 2.54 -27.08
C GLY A 237 4.36 1.73 -25.84
N ARG A 238 4.23 2.27 -24.62
CA ARG A 238 4.43 1.48 -23.40
C ARG A 238 3.18 0.67 -23.11
N GLU A 239 3.39 -0.61 -22.82
CA GLU A 239 2.37 -1.55 -22.39
C GLU A 239 2.64 -1.94 -20.94
N ASP A 240 1.61 -2.42 -20.22
CA ASP A 240 1.70 -2.90 -18.83
C ASP A 240 2.47 -1.98 -17.86
N TYR A 241 1.94 -0.77 -17.64
CA TYR A 241 2.51 0.19 -16.70
C TYR A 241 1.42 0.85 -15.86
N HIS A 242 1.75 1.15 -14.61
CA HIS A 242 0.76 1.39 -13.56
C HIS A 242 0.84 2.78 -12.91
N TRP A 243 1.93 3.49 -13.16
CA TRP A 243 2.18 4.88 -12.80
C TRP A 243 2.97 5.57 -13.91
N ILE A 244 3.05 6.90 -13.85
CA ILE A 244 3.95 7.70 -14.69
C ILE A 244 4.86 8.50 -13.75
N LEU A 245 6.18 8.33 -13.86
CA LEU A 245 7.11 9.10 -13.04
C LEU A 245 7.15 10.56 -13.50
N LYS A 246 7.33 11.49 -12.56
CA LYS A 246 7.51 12.91 -12.87
C LYS A 246 8.74 13.14 -13.76
N SER A 247 9.81 12.36 -13.57
CA SER A 247 10.99 12.39 -14.42
C SER A 247 10.66 12.02 -15.88
N GLU A 248 9.70 11.12 -16.12
CA GLU A 248 9.25 10.74 -17.45
C GLU A 248 8.41 11.84 -18.11
N ILE A 249 7.70 12.64 -17.31
CA ILE A 249 7.01 13.83 -17.82
C ILE A 249 8.06 14.90 -18.17
N GLU A 250 9.01 15.16 -17.29
CA GLU A 250 10.03 16.21 -17.44
C GLU A 250 11.00 15.94 -18.59
N ASN A 251 11.36 14.68 -18.83
CA ASN A 251 12.23 14.30 -19.94
C ASN A 251 11.48 14.07 -21.27
N GLY A 252 10.16 14.24 -21.27
CA GLY A 252 9.30 14.12 -22.45
C GLY A 252 9.01 12.68 -22.89
N THR A 253 9.33 11.66 -22.09
CA THR A 253 8.92 10.26 -22.33
C THR A 253 7.40 10.14 -22.27
N ALA A 254 6.78 10.69 -21.23
CA ALA A 254 5.34 10.83 -21.14
C ALA A 254 4.87 12.05 -21.93
N LYS A 255 3.76 11.90 -22.66
CA LYS A 255 3.14 12.94 -23.47
C LYS A 255 1.85 13.41 -22.85
N LYS A 256 1.63 14.71 -22.83
CA LYS A 256 0.36 15.28 -22.41
C LYS A 256 -0.72 15.01 -23.45
N ILE A 257 -1.89 14.57 -23.01
CA ILE A 257 -3.08 14.50 -23.87
C ILE A 257 -3.64 15.92 -24.05
N VAL A 258 -3.91 16.32 -25.30
CA VAL A 258 -4.31 17.70 -25.62
C VAL A 258 -5.66 17.79 -26.31
N LYS A 259 -6.13 16.74 -26.98
CA LYS A 259 -7.44 16.73 -27.66
C LYS A 259 -8.16 15.40 -27.48
N VAL A 260 -9.47 15.46 -27.67
CA VAL A 260 -10.38 14.33 -27.80
C VAL A 260 -11.16 14.56 -29.09
N ASP A 261 -11.22 13.59 -30.00
CA ASP A 261 -12.03 13.72 -31.22
C ASP A 261 -13.50 13.33 -30.97
N LYS A 262 -14.36 13.47 -31.99
CA LYS A 262 -15.79 13.11 -31.91
C LYS A 262 -16.06 11.61 -31.68
N TYR A 263 -15.06 10.76 -31.87
CA TYR A 263 -15.13 9.31 -31.63
C TYR A 263 -14.53 8.92 -30.27
N GLY A 264 -14.02 9.89 -29.51
CA GLY A 264 -13.37 9.69 -28.22
C GLY A 264 -11.89 9.31 -28.32
N ASN A 265 -11.29 9.26 -29.50
CA ASN A 265 -9.84 9.04 -29.61
C ASN A 265 -9.11 10.23 -28.99
N LEU A 266 -7.99 9.96 -28.31
CA LEU A 266 -7.16 11.00 -27.73
C LEU A 266 -6.03 11.37 -28.69
N GLU A 267 -5.62 12.63 -28.70
CA GLU A 267 -4.41 13.10 -29.36
C GLU A 267 -3.46 13.67 -28.30
N ASP A 268 -2.20 13.25 -28.34
CA ASP A 268 -1.16 13.81 -27.48
C ASP A 268 -0.47 15.02 -28.09
N GLU A 269 0.34 15.71 -27.30
CA GLU A 269 1.05 16.93 -27.71
C GLU A 269 2.08 16.71 -28.84
N ALA A 270 2.43 15.46 -29.14
CA ALA A 270 3.30 15.08 -30.25
C ALA A 270 2.51 14.70 -31.52
N GLY A 271 1.18 14.76 -31.48
CA GLY A 271 0.30 14.42 -32.59
C GLY A 271 0.01 12.92 -32.73
N ASN A 272 0.38 12.10 -31.74
CA ASN A 272 0.02 10.68 -31.76
C ASN A 272 -1.45 10.51 -31.42
N THR A 273 -2.14 9.63 -32.15
CA THR A 273 -3.52 9.25 -31.88
C THR A 273 -3.58 7.98 -31.03
N LEU A 274 -4.31 8.04 -29.92
CA LEU A 274 -4.66 6.89 -29.09
C LEU A 274 -6.07 6.45 -29.51
N SER A 275 -6.14 5.33 -30.25
CA SER A 275 -7.42 4.80 -30.65
C SER A 275 -8.17 4.23 -29.45
N THR A 276 -9.45 4.56 -29.31
CA THR A 276 -10.32 3.94 -28.30
C THR A 276 -10.43 2.42 -28.43
N GLY A 277 -10.10 1.89 -29.62
CA GLY A 277 -10.00 0.45 -29.89
C GLY A 277 -8.90 -0.25 -29.11
N ASP A 278 -7.89 0.47 -28.63
CA ASP A 278 -6.74 -0.09 -27.90
C ASP A 278 -6.96 -0.13 -26.38
N PHE A 279 -7.91 0.63 -25.84
CA PHE A 279 -8.09 0.83 -24.40
C PHE A 279 -9.45 0.32 -23.91
N TYR A 280 -9.96 -0.75 -24.50
CA TYR A 280 -11.25 -1.34 -24.13
C TYR A 280 -11.15 -2.16 -22.84
N PHE A 281 -12.31 -2.61 -22.32
CA PHE A 281 -12.37 -3.51 -21.17
C PHE A 281 -11.56 -4.79 -21.38
N GLY A 282 -10.60 -5.06 -20.49
CA GLY A 282 -9.72 -6.23 -20.57
C GLY A 282 -8.53 -6.05 -21.54
N SER A 283 -8.30 -4.84 -22.06
CA SER A 283 -7.10 -4.55 -22.83
C SER A 283 -5.84 -4.68 -21.95
N PRO A 284 -4.74 -5.27 -22.48
CA PRO A 284 -3.43 -5.20 -21.82
C PRO A 284 -2.83 -3.78 -21.85
N ARG A 285 -3.37 -2.89 -22.69
CA ARG A 285 -3.01 -1.48 -22.72
C ARG A 285 -3.88 -0.70 -21.76
N VAL A 286 -3.22 -0.06 -20.81
CA VAL A 286 -3.83 0.78 -19.79
C VAL A 286 -3.15 2.15 -19.79
N ILE A 287 -3.86 3.18 -19.33
CA ILE A 287 -3.23 4.47 -18.98
C ILE A 287 -3.35 4.62 -17.46
N PRO A 288 -2.22 4.77 -16.74
CA PRO A 288 -2.22 4.94 -15.29
C PRO A 288 -3.14 6.05 -14.78
N SER A 289 -3.74 5.84 -13.60
CA SER A 289 -4.55 6.85 -12.93
C SER A 289 -3.74 7.84 -12.08
N ILE A 290 -2.43 7.61 -11.94
CA ILE A 290 -1.55 8.38 -11.08
C ILE A 290 -0.25 8.78 -11.77
N THR A 291 0.33 9.85 -11.28
CA THR A 291 1.72 10.25 -11.50
C THR A 291 2.46 10.18 -10.17
N VAL A 292 3.73 9.80 -10.18
CA VAL A 292 4.55 9.57 -8.99
C VAL A 292 5.83 10.39 -9.04
N ARG A 293 6.28 10.90 -7.89
CA ARG A 293 7.54 11.61 -7.69
C ARG A 293 8.06 11.32 -6.28
N MET A 294 9.33 11.65 -6.04
CA MET A 294 9.86 11.67 -4.68
C MET A 294 9.00 12.60 -3.80
N GLY A 295 8.68 12.14 -2.60
CA GLY A 295 8.02 12.94 -1.57
C GLY A 295 8.94 14.03 -1.02
N GLU A 296 8.44 14.87 -0.12
CA GLU A 296 9.20 15.93 0.55
C GLU A 296 8.81 16.01 2.03
N GLY A 297 9.73 16.44 2.88
CA GLY A 297 9.49 16.66 4.32
C GLY A 297 9.38 15.38 5.15
N SER A 298 8.90 15.53 6.39
CA SER A 298 8.63 14.43 7.33
C SER A 298 7.75 13.36 6.69
N ARG A 299 6.79 13.77 5.85
CA ARG A 299 5.91 12.87 5.09
C ARG A 299 6.60 11.82 4.20
N ALA A 300 7.88 11.98 3.91
CA ALA A 300 8.65 11.14 2.99
C ALA A 300 9.98 10.67 3.58
N ASP A 301 10.15 10.71 4.90
CA ASP A 301 11.40 10.35 5.57
C ASP A 301 11.51 8.83 5.88
N ILE A 302 10.40 8.10 5.78
CA ILE A 302 10.39 6.63 5.82
C ILE A 302 10.76 6.07 4.46
N ARG A 303 11.85 5.30 4.42
CA ARG A 303 12.30 4.59 3.22
C ARG A 303 11.85 3.15 3.22
N GLU A 304 11.61 2.64 2.01
CA GLU A 304 11.25 1.25 1.82
C GLU A 304 11.87 0.66 0.57
N ALA A 305 11.97 -0.66 0.58
CA ALA A 305 12.16 -1.47 -0.60
C ALA A 305 11.28 -2.73 -0.47
N HIS A 306 10.79 -3.24 -1.60
CA HIS A 306 9.94 -4.41 -1.61
C HIS A 306 10.21 -5.30 -2.81
N ASN A 307 9.89 -6.58 -2.65
CA ASN A 307 9.88 -7.59 -3.70
C ASN A 307 8.62 -8.45 -3.57
N PHE A 308 8.10 -8.92 -4.71
CA PHE A 308 7.07 -9.95 -4.75
C PHE A 308 7.59 -11.12 -5.59
N GLU A 309 7.85 -12.24 -4.94
CA GLU A 309 8.42 -13.43 -5.56
C GLU A 309 7.78 -14.68 -4.96
N ASP A 310 7.47 -15.65 -5.82
CA ASP A 310 6.86 -16.93 -5.42
C ASP A 310 5.61 -16.82 -4.53
N GLY A 311 4.77 -15.80 -4.77
CA GLY A 311 3.53 -15.59 -4.02
C GLY A 311 3.74 -14.97 -2.64
N MET A 312 4.90 -14.34 -2.39
CA MET A 312 5.24 -13.72 -1.12
C MET A 312 5.73 -12.29 -1.31
N TRP A 313 5.14 -11.38 -0.54
CA TRP A 313 5.69 -10.04 -0.33
C TRP A 313 6.86 -10.09 0.64
N THR A 314 7.94 -9.40 0.30
CA THR A 314 9.02 -9.01 1.21
C THR A 314 9.08 -7.49 1.19
N LEU A 315 8.82 -6.84 2.32
CA LEU A 315 8.86 -5.38 2.47
C LEU A 315 9.83 -5.03 3.60
N GLU A 316 10.83 -4.23 3.29
CA GLU A 316 11.77 -3.67 4.25
C GLU A 316 11.50 -2.17 4.42
N ILE A 317 11.53 -1.71 5.67
CA ILE A 317 11.30 -0.32 6.05
C ILE A 317 12.47 0.15 6.91
N VAL A 318 12.95 1.37 6.66
CA VAL A 318 13.90 2.07 7.54
C VAL A 318 13.46 3.51 7.79
N ARG A 319 13.65 3.95 9.03
CA ARG A 319 13.43 5.32 9.48
C ARG A 319 14.44 5.67 10.57
N ASP A 320 14.68 6.97 10.77
CA ASP A 320 15.39 7.45 11.95
C ASP A 320 14.60 7.12 13.23
N ARG A 321 15.31 6.79 14.31
CA ARG A 321 14.72 6.52 15.63
C ARG A 321 14.17 7.77 16.29
N ASN A 322 14.75 8.92 15.95
CA ASN A 322 14.32 10.23 16.42
C ASN A 322 14.10 11.13 15.20
N THR A 323 12.86 11.49 14.92
CA THR A 323 12.50 12.43 13.84
C THR A 323 12.44 13.87 14.32
N GLY A 324 12.33 14.07 15.63
CA GLY A 324 12.15 15.38 16.23
C GLY A 324 10.72 15.92 16.14
N ASP A 325 9.76 15.18 15.57
CA ASP A 325 8.33 15.54 15.53
C ASP A 325 7.53 14.77 16.59
N GLU A 326 7.74 15.06 17.88
CA GLU A 326 7.08 14.33 18.97
C GLU A 326 5.54 14.42 18.97
N GLU A 327 4.95 15.33 18.19
CA GLU A 327 3.50 15.52 18.09
C GLU A 327 2.86 14.48 17.16
N HIS A 328 3.50 14.21 16.03
CA HIS A 328 2.94 13.38 14.95
C HIS A 328 3.61 12.00 14.85
N ASP A 329 4.80 11.85 15.41
CA ASP A 329 5.67 10.70 15.22
C ASP A 329 6.05 9.98 16.51
N VAL A 330 6.12 8.64 16.46
CA VAL A 330 6.76 7.88 17.53
C VAL A 330 8.28 8.02 17.49
N GLN A 331 8.85 8.32 18.66
CA GLN A 331 10.29 8.40 18.89
C GLN A 331 10.83 7.09 19.50
N PHE A 332 11.47 6.24 18.69
CA PHE A 332 12.05 4.95 19.07
C PHE A 332 13.39 5.07 19.81
N THR A 333 13.51 6.02 20.74
CA THR A 333 14.77 6.35 21.43
C THR A 333 14.98 5.59 22.74
N GLU A 334 13.93 5.07 23.37
CA GLU A 334 13.98 4.43 24.69
C GLU A 334 14.00 2.89 24.58
N THR A 335 15.03 2.24 25.13
CA THR A 335 15.12 0.78 25.22
C THR A 335 14.29 0.24 26.38
N GLY A 336 13.75 -0.98 26.27
CA GLY A 336 12.98 -1.65 27.32
C GLY A 336 11.55 -1.15 27.52
N LYS A 337 11.17 -0.03 26.88
CA LYS A 337 9.81 0.51 26.86
C LYS A 337 8.98 -0.17 25.76
N PRO A 338 7.69 -0.48 25.99
CA PRO A 338 6.80 -0.94 24.94
C PRO A 338 6.32 0.23 24.06
N TYR A 339 6.52 0.10 22.76
CA TYR A 339 5.89 0.92 21.72
C TYR A 339 4.69 0.16 21.17
N LEU A 340 3.48 0.66 21.39
CA LEU A 340 2.27 -0.06 21.00
C LEU A 340 1.95 0.18 19.52
N PHE A 341 1.60 -0.89 18.82
CA PHE A 341 1.21 -0.82 17.42
C PHE A 341 0.10 -1.78 17.04
N SER A 342 -0.53 -1.53 15.90
CA SER A 342 -1.39 -2.47 15.18
C SER A 342 -1.07 -2.36 13.69
N LEU A 343 -1.60 -3.27 12.88
CA LEU A 343 -1.43 -3.20 11.43
C LEU A 343 -2.72 -3.54 10.67
N ALA A 344 -2.72 -3.23 9.38
CA ALA A 344 -3.75 -3.65 8.45
C ALA A 344 -3.12 -4.03 7.11
N ILE A 345 -3.64 -5.08 6.47
CA ILE A 345 -3.28 -5.49 5.11
C ILE A 345 -4.46 -5.26 4.19
N MET A 346 -4.14 -4.71 3.02
CA MET A 346 -5.08 -4.48 1.92
C MET A 346 -4.55 -5.20 0.68
N ASP A 347 -5.27 -6.22 0.24
CA ASP A 347 -5.05 -7.04 -0.95
C ASP A 347 -5.98 -6.59 -2.11
N ASN A 348 -5.40 -5.87 -3.10
CA ASN A 348 -6.08 -5.39 -4.31
C ASN A 348 -7.39 -4.60 -4.11
N GLU A 349 -7.53 -3.90 -2.99
CA GLU A 349 -8.79 -3.26 -2.62
C GLU A 349 -8.57 -1.87 -2.03
N ALA A 350 -9.60 -1.03 -2.13
CA ALA A 350 -9.40 0.37 -1.80
C ALA A 350 -9.48 0.70 -0.31
N ILE A 351 -10.42 0.05 0.39
CA ILE A 351 -10.72 0.30 1.81
C ILE A 351 -11.02 -0.97 2.60
N ALA A 352 -11.43 -2.08 1.97
CA ALA A 352 -11.45 -3.36 2.65
C ALA A 352 -10.03 -3.70 3.14
N HIS A 353 -9.94 -4.30 4.31
CA HIS A 353 -8.66 -4.60 4.94
C HIS A 353 -8.82 -5.62 6.05
N SER A 354 -7.79 -6.45 6.20
CA SER A 354 -7.68 -7.38 7.31
C SER A 354 -6.93 -6.74 8.48
N THR A 355 -7.40 -6.96 9.70
CA THR A 355 -6.75 -6.47 10.94
C THR A 355 -6.58 -7.61 11.95
N PRO A 356 -5.62 -7.49 12.89
CA PRO A 356 -5.53 -8.40 14.02
C PRO A 356 -6.80 -8.36 14.86
N GLY A 357 -7.43 -9.52 15.08
CA GLY A 357 -8.67 -9.61 15.85
C GLY A 357 -9.93 -9.06 15.17
N GLY A 358 -9.87 -8.70 13.88
CA GLY A 358 -11.01 -8.16 13.14
C GLY A 358 -11.58 -6.90 13.79
N LEU A 359 -12.89 -6.86 14.04
CA LEU A 359 -13.56 -5.70 14.67
C LEU A 359 -13.15 -5.47 16.12
N LEU A 360 -12.80 -6.52 16.86
CA LEU A 360 -12.36 -6.36 18.25
C LEU A 360 -11.01 -5.62 18.28
N GLY A 361 -10.20 -5.85 17.26
CA GLY A 361 -8.85 -5.31 17.17
C GLY A 361 -7.91 -5.96 18.17
N LYS A 362 -6.61 -5.78 17.96
CA LYS A 362 -5.56 -6.24 18.86
C LYS A 362 -4.32 -5.37 18.66
N ALA A 363 -3.72 -4.92 19.77
CA ALA A 363 -2.42 -4.27 19.74
C ALA A 363 -1.29 -5.27 20.01
N TYR A 364 -0.12 -4.89 19.53
CA TYR A 364 1.16 -5.54 19.77
C TYR A 364 2.13 -4.53 20.37
N LYS A 365 3.22 -5.05 20.92
CA LYS A 365 4.29 -4.24 21.54
C LYS A 365 5.57 -4.42 20.75
N LEU A 366 6.26 -3.34 20.45
CA LEU A 366 7.66 -3.36 20.07
C LEU A 366 8.50 -3.01 21.29
N ILE A 367 9.54 -3.79 21.57
CA ILE A 367 10.53 -3.49 22.61
C ILE A 367 11.92 -3.46 21.98
N LEU A 368 12.62 -2.33 22.09
CA LEU A 368 14.03 -2.22 21.72
C LEU A 368 14.88 -2.80 22.86
N LYS A 369 15.72 -3.79 22.56
CA LYS A 369 16.52 -4.53 23.53
C LYS A 369 17.96 -4.05 23.61
#